data_AF-A0A4Z2BGT7-F1
#
_entry.id   AF-A0A4Z2BGT7-F1
#
_cell.length_a   1.000
_cell.length_b   1.000
_cell.length_c   1.000
_cell.angle_alpha   90.00
_cell.angle_beta   90.00
_cell.angle_gamma   90.00
#
_symmetry.space_group_name_H-M   'P 1'
#
loop_
_entity.id
_entity.type
_entity.pdbx_description
1 polymer ?
#
loop_
_entity_poly.entity_id
_entity_poly.type
_entity_poly.pdbx_seq_one_letter_code
_entity_poly.pdbx_strand_id
1 'polypeptide(L)'
;MLVMQDVQLGLFIAVMPTLIQAQGGDLGGLLLGSLRILRLLAQVLLCLAAVLLLCLFLKSFLIGPYYKKLHAESKDNKEILVLGMSAFVFFMLTVTEFLDVSMELGCFLAGALLSTQGHMVTADVMGCIEPIRDFLAIIFFASIGFHVFPTFVLYELTILLVLTLTLVIMKFMMAVLVLSVILPPGSRHIRWVVSAGLAQVSEFSFVLSSRARRAGIISREVYLLVLSVTTLSLLLAPVLWRISTHKWVHPGQRKTIT
;
A
#
# COMPACT_ATOMS: atom_id res chain seq x y z
N MET A 1 2.42 6.63 6.63
CA MET A 1 3.73 6.67 5.93
C MET A 1 3.92 5.48 4.98
N LEU A 2 3.41 4.29 5.30
CA LEU A 2 3.50 3.12 4.41
C LEU A 2 2.67 3.26 3.12
N VAL A 3 1.60 4.06 3.15
CA VAL A 3 0.72 4.31 1.99
C VAL A 3 1.48 4.62 0.69
N MET A 4 2.55 5.42 0.73
CA MET A 4 3.34 5.70 -0.50
C MET A 4 4.13 4.49 -0.99
N GLN A 5 4.62 3.64 -0.09
CA GLN A 5 5.20 2.33 -0.45
C GLN A 5 4.13 1.41 -1.05
N ASP A 6 2.89 1.49 -0.53
CA ASP A 6 1.76 0.66 -0.98
C ASP A 6 1.29 1.02 -2.38
N VAL A 7 1.33 2.31 -2.72
CA VAL A 7 1.10 2.79 -4.09
C VAL A 7 2.16 2.27 -5.05
N GLN A 8 3.43 2.31 -4.65
CA GLN A 8 4.52 1.73 -5.44
C GLN A 8 4.33 0.22 -5.60
N LEU A 9 3.82 -0.46 -4.57
CA LEU A 9 3.46 -1.88 -4.64
C LEU A 9 2.36 -2.14 -5.68
N GLY A 10 1.32 -1.31 -5.71
CA GLY A 10 0.25 -1.38 -6.73
C GLY A 10 0.80 -1.22 -8.15
N LEU A 11 1.79 -0.35 -8.34
CA LEU A 11 2.51 -0.24 -9.62
C LEU A 11 3.27 -1.53 -9.96
N PHE A 12 3.96 -2.15 -8.99
CA PHE A 12 4.62 -3.44 -9.21
C PHE A 12 3.63 -4.56 -9.56
N ILE A 13 2.44 -4.60 -8.93
CA ILE A 13 1.38 -5.55 -9.28
C ILE A 13 0.90 -5.34 -10.71
N ALA A 14 0.73 -4.09 -11.15
CA ALA A 14 0.34 -3.78 -12.52
C ALA A 14 1.39 -4.25 -13.56
N VAL A 15 2.65 -4.38 -13.17
CA VAL A 15 3.73 -4.91 -14.02
C VAL A 15 3.74 -6.45 -14.04
N MET A 16 3.20 -7.13 -13.03
CA MET A 16 3.25 -8.60 -12.92
C MET A 16 2.71 -9.36 -14.15
N PRO A 17 1.56 -8.99 -14.76
CA PRO A 17 1.08 -9.65 -15.97
C PRO A 17 2.08 -9.60 -17.14
N THR A 18 2.91 -8.57 -17.22
CA THR A 18 3.95 -8.47 -18.25
C THR A 18 5.14 -9.39 -18.00
N LEU A 19 5.51 -9.61 -16.74
CA LEU A 19 6.57 -10.55 -16.36
C LEU A 19 6.16 -11.99 -16.69
N ILE A 20 4.89 -12.36 -16.47
CA ILE A 20 4.35 -13.66 -16.84
C ILE A 20 4.40 -13.86 -18.36
N GLN A 21 3.97 -12.85 -19.13
CA GLN A 21 4.01 -12.91 -20.59
C GLN A 21 5.44 -12.91 -21.15
N ALA A 22 6.41 -12.33 -20.44
CA ALA A 22 7.81 -12.35 -20.83
C ALA A 22 8.46 -13.74 -20.65
N GLN A 23 8.06 -14.52 -19.64
CA GLN A 23 8.61 -15.86 -19.39
C GLN A 23 8.17 -16.92 -20.41
N GLY A 24 7.04 -16.73 -21.10
CA GLY A 24 6.53 -17.67 -22.11
C GLY A 24 7.14 -17.53 -23.51
N GLY A 25 8.16 -16.67 -23.69
CA GLY A 25 8.74 -16.37 -25.01
C GLY A 25 10.01 -17.15 -25.32
N ASP A 26 9.94 -18.02 -26.33
CA ASP A 26 11.11 -18.69 -26.92
C ASP A 26 12.19 -17.67 -27.36
N LEU A 27 13.46 -18.05 -27.21
CA LEU A 27 14.65 -17.19 -27.27
C LEU A 27 15.04 -16.80 -28.71
N GLY A 28 14.07 -16.36 -29.51
CA GLY A 28 14.28 -15.90 -30.88
C GLY A 28 14.77 -14.46 -30.94
N GLY A 29 16.09 -14.27 -31.09
CA GLY A 29 16.75 -13.02 -31.48
C GLY A 29 16.76 -11.88 -30.44
N LEU A 30 17.96 -11.41 -30.07
CA LEU A 30 18.18 -10.32 -29.10
C LEU A 30 17.35 -9.05 -29.41
N LEU A 31 17.15 -8.74 -30.69
CA LEU A 31 16.35 -7.61 -31.15
C LEU A 31 14.83 -7.82 -30.95
N LEU A 32 14.29 -9.01 -31.24
CA LEU A 32 12.88 -9.32 -31.01
C LEU A 32 12.56 -9.39 -29.51
N GLY A 33 13.48 -9.89 -28.70
CA GLY A 33 13.37 -9.87 -27.23
C GLY A 33 13.30 -8.44 -26.70
N SER A 34 14.19 -7.56 -27.13
CA SER A 34 14.21 -6.14 -26.73
C SER A 34 12.93 -5.39 -27.17
N LEU A 35 12.47 -5.61 -28.41
CA LEU A 35 11.22 -5.03 -28.93
C LEU A 35 9.98 -5.52 -28.15
N ARG A 36 9.94 -6.79 -27.74
CA ARG A 36 8.84 -7.33 -26.92
C ARG A 36 8.81 -6.69 -25.54
N ILE A 37 9.96 -6.55 -24.87
CA ILE A 37 10.06 -5.90 -23.55
C ILE A 37 9.62 -4.43 -23.66
N LEU A 38 10.04 -3.72 -24.71
CA LEU A 38 9.65 -2.34 -24.95
C LEU A 38 8.13 -2.21 -25.18
N ARG A 39 7.53 -3.13 -25.92
CA ARG A 39 6.08 -3.15 -26.16
C ARG A 39 5.29 -3.41 -24.87
N LEU A 40 5.75 -4.34 -24.04
CA LEU A 40 5.14 -4.64 -22.74
C LEU A 40 5.23 -3.44 -21.79
N LEU A 41 6.38 -2.77 -21.74
CA LEU A 41 6.57 -1.56 -20.94
C LEU A 41 5.65 -0.42 -21.42
N ALA A 42 5.54 -0.23 -22.73
CA ALA A 42 4.66 0.77 -23.33
C ALA A 42 3.19 0.47 -23.03
N GLN A 43 2.77 -0.80 -23.05
CA GLN A 43 1.41 -1.20 -22.70
C GLN A 43 1.09 -0.89 -21.24
N VAL A 44 1.98 -1.19 -20.29
CA VAL A 44 1.78 -0.85 -18.87
C VAL A 44 1.69 0.65 -18.67
N LEU A 45 2.57 1.41 -19.30
CA LEU A 45 2.56 2.87 -19.21
C LEU A 45 1.25 3.45 -19.76
N LEU A 46 0.74 2.89 -20.86
CA LEU A 46 -0.51 3.29 -21.47
C LEU A 46 -1.72 2.95 -20.59
N CYS A 47 -1.78 1.74 -20.01
CA CYS A 47 -2.83 1.38 -19.06
C CYS A 47 -2.81 2.30 -17.83
N LEU A 48 -1.62 2.58 -17.28
CA LEU A 48 -1.48 3.50 -16.14
C LEU A 48 -1.94 4.92 -16.52
N ALA A 49 -1.54 5.42 -17.68
CA ALA A 49 -1.96 6.72 -18.19
C ALA A 49 -3.48 6.79 -18.44
N ALA A 50 -4.08 5.72 -18.96
CA ALA A 50 -5.52 5.62 -19.18
C ALA A 50 -6.30 5.67 -17.87
N VAL A 51 -5.87 4.95 -16.84
CA VAL A 51 -6.47 5.00 -15.49
C VAL A 51 -6.33 6.40 -14.88
N LEU A 52 -5.19 7.06 -15.06
CA LEU A 52 -4.94 8.40 -14.55
C LEU A 52 -5.81 9.44 -15.28
N LEU A 53 -5.92 9.35 -16.61
CA LEU A 53 -6.83 10.17 -17.42
C LEU A 53 -8.29 9.95 -17.05
N LEU A 54 -8.71 8.71 -16.84
CA LEU A 54 -10.04 8.39 -16.35
C LEU A 54 -10.29 9.05 -14.99
N CYS A 55 -9.32 8.99 -14.07
CA CYS A 55 -9.43 9.66 -12.78
C CYS A 55 -9.54 11.19 -12.91
N LEU A 56 -8.77 11.81 -13.80
CA LEU A 56 -8.86 13.23 -14.09
C LEU A 56 -10.20 13.60 -14.75
N PHE A 57 -10.70 12.75 -15.64
CA PHE A 57 -12.00 12.91 -16.28
C PHE A 57 -13.13 12.79 -15.26
N LEU A 58 -13.12 11.77 -14.40
CA LEU A 58 -14.08 11.62 -13.30
C LEU A 58 -14.01 12.81 -12.33
N LYS A 59 -12.81 13.29 -12.03
CA LYS A 59 -12.61 14.52 -11.25
C LYS A 59 -13.23 15.74 -11.93
N SER A 60 -13.06 15.91 -13.23
CA SER A 60 -13.58 17.08 -13.93
C SER A 60 -15.09 17.00 -14.20
N PHE A 61 -15.62 15.80 -14.43
CA PHE A 61 -16.98 15.58 -14.95
C PHE A 61 -17.97 15.15 -13.86
N LEU A 62 -17.56 14.27 -12.95
CA LEU A 62 -18.44 13.67 -11.94
C LEU A 62 -18.43 14.48 -10.62
N ILE A 63 -17.30 15.13 -10.33
CA ILE A 63 -17.03 15.70 -9.01
C ILE A 63 -17.54 17.14 -8.84
N GLY A 64 -17.59 17.94 -9.90
CA GLY A 64 -18.15 19.29 -9.86
C GLY A 64 -19.66 19.33 -9.53
N PRO A 65 -20.52 18.66 -10.32
CA PRO A 65 -21.97 18.76 -10.15
C PRO A 65 -22.58 17.68 -9.23
N TYR A 66 -22.06 16.45 -9.22
CA TYR A 66 -22.70 15.33 -8.53
C TYR A 66 -22.43 15.34 -7.02
N TYR A 67 -21.21 15.67 -6.59
CA TYR A 67 -20.88 15.79 -5.17
C TYR A 67 -21.53 17.00 -4.50
N LYS A 68 -21.64 18.14 -5.20
CA LYS A 68 -22.40 19.30 -4.69
C LYS A 68 -23.87 18.98 -4.45
N LYS A 69 -24.47 18.16 -5.33
CA LYS A 69 -25.87 17.71 -5.22
C LYS A 69 -26.04 16.65 -4.14
N LEU A 70 -25.10 15.70 -4.05
CA LEU A 70 -25.07 14.70 -2.99
C LEU A 70 -24.84 15.33 -1.61
N HIS A 71 -24.00 16.36 -1.51
CA HIS A 71 -23.73 17.08 -0.25
C HIS A 71 -24.87 18.02 0.17
N ALA A 72 -25.66 18.51 -0.79
CA ALA A 72 -26.88 19.25 -0.49
C ALA A 72 -27.98 18.34 0.07
N GLU A 73 -28.10 17.11 -0.44
CA GLU A 73 -29.10 16.12 -0.04
C GLU A 73 -28.64 15.23 1.14
N SER A 74 -27.34 14.99 1.33
CA SER A 74 -26.78 14.11 2.37
C SER A 74 -26.52 14.81 3.71
N LYS A 75 -26.96 16.06 3.86
CA LYS A 75 -26.84 16.78 5.14
C LYS A 75 -27.62 16.07 6.26
N ASP A 76 -28.62 15.24 5.91
CA ASP A 76 -29.43 14.47 6.85
C ASP A 76 -29.08 12.96 6.93
N ASN A 77 -28.61 12.31 5.85
CA ASN A 77 -28.45 10.84 5.82
C ASN A 77 -27.02 10.37 5.49
N LYS A 78 -26.27 10.01 6.54
CA LYS A 78 -24.90 9.44 6.46
C LYS A 78 -24.82 8.11 5.71
N GLU A 79 -25.91 7.35 5.64
CA GLU A 79 -25.96 6.04 4.97
C GLU A 79 -25.78 6.13 3.45
N ILE A 80 -26.37 7.16 2.83
CA ILE A 80 -26.28 7.40 1.38
C ILE A 80 -24.83 7.73 0.99
N LEU A 81 -24.13 8.46 1.85
CA LEU A 81 -22.72 8.79 1.68
C LEU A 81 -21.85 7.53 1.66
N VAL A 82 -22.04 6.62 2.64
CA VAL A 82 -21.30 5.35 2.70
C VAL A 82 -21.60 4.46 1.50
N LEU A 83 -22.87 4.37 1.08
CA LEU A 83 -23.28 3.60 -0.09
C LEU A 83 -22.69 4.19 -1.39
N GLY A 84 -22.76 5.50 -1.58
CA GLY A 84 -22.17 6.17 -2.74
C GLY A 84 -20.65 5.99 -2.81
N MET A 85 -19.98 6.08 -1.66
CA MET A 85 -18.54 5.88 -1.58
C MET A 85 -18.12 4.45 -1.89
N SER A 86 -18.79 3.47 -1.28
CA SER A 86 -18.51 2.06 -1.54
C SER A 86 -18.79 1.71 -3.00
N ALA A 87 -19.91 2.17 -3.57
CA ALA A 87 -20.22 2.00 -4.98
C ALA A 87 -19.14 2.62 -5.90
N PHE A 88 -18.63 3.81 -5.56
CA PHE A 88 -17.54 4.44 -6.30
C PHE A 88 -16.23 3.64 -6.24
N VAL A 89 -15.88 3.11 -5.06
CA VAL A 89 -14.71 2.24 -4.89
C VAL A 89 -14.85 0.96 -5.71
N PHE A 90 -16.03 0.30 -5.68
CA PHE A 90 -16.30 -0.89 -6.49
C PHE A 90 -16.31 -0.60 -7.99
N PHE A 91 -16.82 0.55 -8.40
CA PHE A 91 -16.76 1.00 -9.79
C PHE A 91 -15.31 1.15 -10.25
N MET A 92 -14.48 1.86 -9.48
CA MET A 92 -13.05 2.00 -9.83
C MET A 92 -12.30 0.67 -9.82
N LEU A 93 -12.58 -0.19 -8.84
CA LEU A 93 -12.02 -1.56 -8.79
C LEU A 93 -12.33 -2.31 -10.10
N THR A 94 -13.61 -2.32 -10.49
CA THR A 94 -14.09 -3.00 -11.70
C THR A 94 -13.43 -2.44 -12.96
N VAL A 95 -13.34 -1.12 -13.08
CA VAL A 95 -12.71 -0.49 -14.25
C VAL A 95 -11.22 -0.81 -14.30
N THR A 96 -10.50 -0.78 -13.17
CA THR A 96 -9.09 -1.17 -13.17
C THR A 96 -8.87 -2.64 -13.49
N GLU A 97 -9.75 -3.52 -13.02
CA GLU A 97 -9.71 -4.94 -13.36
C GLU A 97 -9.91 -5.16 -14.87
N PHE A 98 -10.85 -4.45 -15.50
CA PHE A 98 -11.04 -4.51 -16.96
C PHE A 98 -9.87 -3.98 -17.78
N LEU A 99 -9.07 -3.07 -17.21
CA LEU A 99 -7.87 -2.53 -17.85
C LEU A 99 -6.61 -3.37 -17.60
N ASP A 100 -6.76 -4.57 -17.02
CA ASP A 100 -5.68 -5.44 -16.55
C ASP A 100 -4.73 -4.74 -15.56
N VAL A 101 -5.24 -3.75 -14.84
CA VAL A 101 -4.53 -3.03 -13.79
C VAL A 101 -4.90 -3.63 -12.43
N SER A 102 -3.94 -3.61 -11.50
CA SER A 102 -4.13 -4.03 -10.10
C SER A 102 -5.38 -3.40 -9.47
N MET A 103 -6.28 -4.23 -8.95
CA MET A 103 -7.50 -3.81 -8.24
C MET A 103 -7.18 -2.89 -7.06
N GLU A 104 -6.06 -3.18 -6.39
CA GLU A 104 -5.55 -2.45 -5.23
C GLU A 104 -5.24 -0.99 -5.60
N LEU A 105 -4.69 -0.77 -6.80
CA LEU A 105 -4.43 0.56 -7.34
C LEU A 105 -5.76 1.31 -7.62
N GLY A 106 -6.77 0.64 -8.16
CA GLY A 106 -8.09 1.24 -8.40
C GLY A 106 -8.77 1.74 -7.11
N CYS A 107 -8.76 0.93 -6.05
CA CYS A 107 -9.28 1.35 -4.74
C CYS A 107 -8.49 2.52 -4.15
N PHE A 108 -7.15 2.51 -4.29
CA PHE A 108 -6.32 3.62 -3.82
C PHE A 108 -6.65 4.92 -4.55
N LEU A 109 -6.74 4.89 -5.89
CA LEU A 109 -7.09 6.08 -6.67
C LEU A 109 -8.50 6.59 -6.34
N ALA A 110 -9.47 5.70 -6.09
CA ALA A 110 -10.80 6.09 -5.65
C ALA A 110 -10.75 6.91 -4.35
N GLY A 111 -9.98 6.44 -3.36
CA GLY A 111 -9.77 7.18 -2.11
C GLY A 111 -8.99 8.49 -2.29
N ALA A 112 -7.97 8.50 -3.17
CA ALA A 112 -7.21 9.70 -3.49
C ALA A 112 -8.06 10.76 -4.20
N LEU A 113 -8.98 10.36 -5.08
CA LEU A 113 -9.93 11.27 -5.71
C LEU A 113 -10.90 11.87 -4.70
N LEU A 114 -11.37 11.06 -3.75
CA LEU A 114 -12.25 11.52 -2.69
C LEU A 114 -11.58 12.56 -1.79
N SER A 115 -10.32 12.37 -1.42
CA SER A 115 -9.61 13.32 -0.55
C SER A 115 -9.41 14.70 -1.18
N THR A 116 -9.55 14.82 -2.51
CA THR A 116 -9.48 16.11 -3.22
C THR A 116 -10.79 16.91 -3.21
N GLN A 117 -11.89 16.37 -2.67
CA GLN A 117 -13.24 16.96 -2.73
C GLN A 117 -13.51 18.10 -1.75
N GLY A 118 -12.53 18.44 -0.90
CA GLY A 118 -12.64 19.51 0.09
C GLY A 118 -12.63 18.98 1.52
N HIS A 119 -12.12 19.81 2.44
CA HIS A 119 -11.82 19.41 3.82
C HIS A 119 -13.06 18.94 4.60
N MET A 120 -14.20 19.64 4.46
CA MET A 120 -15.43 19.32 5.18
C MET A 120 -16.02 17.98 4.74
N VAL A 121 -16.16 17.77 3.43
CA VAL A 121 -16.65 16.50 2.87
C VAL A 121 -15.77 15.32 3.29
N THR A 122 -14.45 15.52 3.22
CA THR A 122 -13.48 14.47 3.58
C THR A 122 -13.60 14.11 5.06
N ALA A 123 -13.80 15.09 5.95
CA ALA A 123 -13.95 14.85 7.38
C ALA A 123 -15.23 14.05 7.70
N ASP A 124 -16.36 14.41 7.09
CA ASP A 124 -17.63 13.70 7.28
C ASP A 124 -17.57 12.25 6.77
N VAL A 125 -16.95 12.06 5.61
CA VAL A 125 -16.72 10.72 5.04
C VAL A 125 -15.78 9.91 5.94
N MET A 126 -14.69 10.51 6.43
CA MET A 126 -13.73 9.85 7.31
C MET A 126 -14.43 9.31 8.57
N GLY A 127 -15.29 10.12 9.18
CA GLY A 127 -16.05 9.71 10.37
C GLY A 127 -17.01 8.53 10.12
N CYS A 128 -17.53 8.39 8.90
CA CYS A 128 -18.42 7.27 8.56
C CYS A 128 -17.64 5.99 8.15
N ILE A 129 -16.49 6.14 7.50
CA ILE A 129 -15.68 5.03 7.00
C ILE A 129 -14.76 4.45 8.07
N GLU A 130 -14.31 5.25 9.03
CA GLU A 130 -13.42 4.83 10.12
C GLU A 130 -13.86 3.54 10.83
N PRO A 131 -15.11 3.38 11.32
CA PRO A 131 -15.53 2.12 11.96
C PRO A 131 -15.52 0.92 11.00
N ILE A 132 -15.85 1.14 9.71
CA ILE A 132 -15.83 0.07 8.70
C ILE A 132 -14.39 -0.35 8.40
N ARG A 133 -13.49 0.62 8.24
CA ARG A 133 -12.06 0.39 8.03
C ARG A 133 -11.47 -0.39 9.20
N ASP A 134 -11.77 0.00 10.43
CA ASP A 134 -11.22 -0.63 11.62
C ASP A 134 -11.73 -2.07 11.77
N PHE A 135 -13.02 -2.31 11.50
CA PHE A 135 -13.59 -3.65 11.45
C PHE A 135 -12.95 -4.54 10.37
N LEU A 136 -12.80 -4.02 9.14
CA LEU A 136 -12.15 -4.74 8.05
C LEU A 136 -10.66 -5.00 8.33
N ALA A 137 -9.97 -4.07 8.98
CA ALA A 137 -8.58 -4.24 9.39
C ALA A 137 -8.43 -5.38 10.41
N ILE A 138 -9.34 -5.48 11.40
CA ILE A 138 -9.35 -6.58 12.37
C ILE A 138 -9.51 -7.92 11.64
N ILE A 139 -10.46 -8.03 10.70
CA ILE A 139 -10.68 -9.25 9.92
C ILE A 139 -9.45 -9.59 9.07
N PHE A 140 -8.85 -8.59 8.41
CA PHE A 140 -7.65 -8.76 7.60
C PHE A 140 -6.48 -9.31 8.42
N PHE A 141 -6.18 -8.70 9.57
CA PHE A 141 -5.10 -9.16 10.44
C PHE A 141 -5.39 -10.52 11.08
N ALA A 142 -6.65 -10.80 11.46
CA ALA A 142 -7.04 -12.11 11.95
C ALA A 142 -6.85 -13.19 10.86
N SER A 143 -7.26 -12.91 9.63
CA SER A 143 -7.11 -13.82 8.48
C SER A 143 -5.65 -14.12 8.16
N ILE A 144 -4.78 -13.10 8.17
CA ILE A 144 -3.35 -13.30 7.99
C ILE A 144 -2.75 -14.12 9.12
N GLY A 145 -3.16 -13.87 10.37
CA GLY A 145 -2.75 -14.66 11.52
C GLY A 145 -3.04 -16.15 11.34
N PHE A 146 -4.21 -16.51 10.81
CA PHE A 146 -4.54 -17.90 10.48
C PHE A 146 -3.69 -18.49 9.33
N HIS A 147 -3.19 -17.65 8.44
CA HIS A 147 -2.37 -18.08 7.31
C HIS A 147 -0.89 -18.29 7.68
N VAL A 148 -0.46 -17.79 8.85
CA VAL A 148 0.88 -18.04 9.41
C VAL A 148 0.89 -19.41 10.07
N PHE A 149 1.67 -20.35 9.53
CA PHE A 149 1.84 -21.68 10.13
C PHE A 149 2.80 -21.61 11.34
N PRO A 150 2.35 -21.84 12.58
CA PRO A 150 3.20 -21.70 13.76
C PRO A 150 4.37 -22.70 13.76
N THR A 151 4.13 -23.91 13.25
CA THR A 151 5.14 -24.96 13.13
C THR A 151 6.28 -24.57 12.19
N PHE A 152 5.95 -23.95 11.06
CA PHE A 152 6.94 -23.43 10.11
C PHE A 152 7.78 -22.32 10.75
N VAL A 153 7.13 -21.39 11.46
CA VAL A 153 7.83 -20.29 12.15
C VAL A 153 8.78 -20.79 13.22
N LEU A 154 8.39 -21.82 13.97
CA LEU A 154 9.26 -22.41 15.01
C LEU A 154 10.44 -23.17 14.41
N TYR A 155 10.23 -23.89 13.32
CA TYR A 155 11.29 -24.66 12.66
C TYR A 155 12.34 -23.74 12.00
N GLU A 156 11.87 -22.71 11.28
CA GLU A 156 12.72 -21.76 10.56
C GLU A 156 13.00 -20.46 11.35
N LEU A 157 12.84 -20.49 12.67
CA LEU A 157 12.85 -19.28 13.50
C LEU A 157 14.13 -18.47 13.33
N THR A 158 15.29 -19.14 13.26
CA THR A 158 16.59 -18.49 13.10
C THR A 158 16.69 -17.76 11.76
N ILE A 159 16.30 -18.41 10.66
CA ILE A 159 16.32 -17.80 9.33
C ILE A 159 15.35 -16.62 9.27
N LEU A 160 14.14 -16.80 9.79
CA LEU A 160 13.10 -15.77 9.82
C LEU A 160 13.53 -14.55 10.63
N LEU A 161 14.14 -14.75 11.80
CA LEU A 161 14.58 -13.68 12.68
C LEU A 161 15.75 -12.91 12.07
N VAL A 162 16.74 -13.61 11.51
CA VAL A 162 17.87 -12.99 10.79
C VAL A 162 17.35 -12.18 9.61
N LEU A 163 16.52 -12.78 8.75
CA LEU A 163 15.97 -12.11 7.58
C LEU A 163 15.14 -10.87 7.96
N THR A 164 14.29 -10.99 8.97
CA THR A 164 13.46 -9.87 9.44
C THR A 164 14.33 -8.74 10.00
N LEU A 165 15.29 -9.04 10.88
CA LEU A 165 16.18 -8.02 11.44
C LEU A 165 17.04 -7.37 10.37
N THR A 166 17.66 -8.15 9.49
CA THR A 166 18.47 -7.64 8.39
C THR A 166 17.66 -6.70 7.51
N LEU A 167 16.43 -7.08 7.12
CA LEU A 167 15.57 -6.23 6.29
C LEU A 167 15.17 -4.94 7.01
N VAL A 168 14.72 -5.02 8.27
CA VAL A 168 14.29 -3.85 9.04
C VAL A 168 15.46 -2.90 9.28
N ILE A 169 16.63 -3.41 9.65
CA ILE A 169 17.84 -2.60 9.89
C ILE A 169 18.33 -1.96 8.58
N MET A 170 18.38 -2.74 7.49
CA MET A 170 18.74 -2.21 6.16
C MET A 170 17.82 -1.06 5.74
N LYS A 171 16.50 -1.28 5.78
CA LYS A 171 15.52 -0.24 5.42
C LYS A 171 15.65 0.99 6.32
N PHE A 172 15.83 0.79 7.62
CA PHE A 172 16.03 1.89 8.57
C PHE A 172 17.30 2.68 8.26
N MET A 173 18.44 2.02 8.06
CA MET A 173 19.72 2.66 7.74
C MET A 173 19.67 3.40 6.40
N MET A 174 19.10 2.80 5.37
CA MET A 174 18.88 3.48 4.08
C MET A 174 17.99 4.71 4.23
N ALA A 175 16.88 4.61 4.96
CA ALA A 175 16.00 5.75 5.19
C ALA A 175 16.71 6.88 5.94
N VAL A 176 17.51 6.57 6.97
CA VAL A 176 18.31 7.56 7.70
C VAL A 176 19.34 8.22 6.79
N LEU A 177 20.04 7.45 5.95
CA LEU A 177 21.05 7.96 5.03
C LEU A 177 20.43 8.93 4.02
N VAL A 178 19.36 8.51 3.34
CA VAL A 178 18.65 9.32 2.34
C VAL A 178 18.10 10.59 2.97
N LEU A 179 17.44 10.48 4.13
CA LEU A 179 16.91 11.64 4.84
C LEU A 179 18.03 12.54 5.40
N SER A 180 19.23 12.02 5.64
CA SER A 180 20.37 12.85 6.05
C SER A 180 20.93 13.73 4.94
N VAL A 181 20.73 13.34 3.67
CA VAL A 181 21.11 14.14 2.51
C VAL A 181 20.04 15.17 2.19
N ILE A 182 18.77 14.81 2.35
CA ILE A 182 17.62 15.66 1.97
C ILE A 182 17.28 16.69 3.07
N LEU A 183 17.31 16.29 4.35
CA LEU A 183 16.87 17.15 5.44
C LEU A 183 18.02 17.96 6.05
N PRO A 184 17.74 19.19 6.53
CA PRO A 184 18.70 19.99 7.26
C PRO A 184 19.25 19.27 8.50
N PRO A 185 20.50 19.57 8.93
CA PRO A 185 21.14 18.93 10.07
C PRO A 185 20.34 19.07 11.38
N GLY A 186 19.57 20.15 11.56
CA GLY A 186 18.71 20.38 12.72
C GLY A 186 17.51 19.43 12.87
N SER A 187 17.14 18.68 11.83
CA SER A 187 15.94 17.82 11.83
C SER A 187 16.21 16.38 12.25
N ARG A 188 17.20 16.13 13.13
CA ARG A 188 17.58 14.76 13.55
C ARG A 188 16.40 13.96 14.11
N HIS A 189 15.55 14.57 14.93
CA HIS A 189 14.35 13.91 15.46
C HIS A 189 13.41 13.40 14.34
N ILE A 190 13.08 14.27 13.38
CA ILE A 190 12.20 13.93 12.25
C ILE A 190 12.81 12.80 11.43
N ARG A 191 14.12 12.86 11.15
CA ARG A 191 14.84 11.81 10.40
C ARG A 191 14.68 10.44 11.06
N TRP A 192 14.84 10.34 12.37
CA TRP A 192 14.75 9.06 13.10
C TRP A 192 13.32 8.53 13.14
N VAL A 193 12.34 9.38 13.46
CA VAL A 193 10.93 8.97 13.54
C VAL A 193 10.39 8.52 12.17
N VAL A 194 10.69 9.27 11.11
CA VAL A 194 10.29 8.91 9.74
C VAL A 194 10.97 7.61 9.32
N SER A 195 12.27 7.45 9.59
CA SER A 195 13.00 6.22 9.25
C SER A 195 12.46 5.00 10.00
N ALA A 196 12.10 5.15 11.28
CA ALA A 196 11.49 4.08 12.07
C ALA A 196 10.13 3.67 11.50
N GLY A 197 9.31 4.63 11.07
CA GLY A 197 8.04 4.36 10.40
C GLY A 197 8.17 3.72 9.00
N LEU A 198 9.30 3.90 8.31
CA LEU A 198 9.57 3.32 6.98
C LEU A 198 10.26 1.96 7.03
N ALA A 199 10.85 1.59 8.18
CA ALA A 199 11.66 0.38 8.34
C ALA A 199 10.82 -0.92 8.30
N GLN A 200 9.56 -0.84 8.73
CA GLN A 200 8.60 -1.94 8.71
C GLN A 200 8.26 -2.36 7.27
N VAL A 201 7.97 -3.64 7.08
CA VAL A 201 7.40 -4.16 5.82
C VAL A 201 5.90 -3.88 5.82
N SER A 202 5.38 -3.39 4.69
CA SER A 202 3.97 -3.04 4.59
C SER A 202 3.05 -4.26 4.61
N GLU A 203 1.85 -4.08 5.18
CA GLU A 203 0.74 -5.02 5.14
C GLU A 203 0.29 -5.39 3.71
N PHE A 204 0.46 -4.47 2.74
CA PHE A 204 0.13 -4.74 1.34
C PHE A 204 1.02 -5.82 0.72
N SER A 205 2.18 -6.10 1.33
CA SER A 205 3.07 -7.21 0.92
C SER A 205 2.36 -8.57 1.04
N PHE A 206 1.40 -8.72 1.95
CA PHE A 206 0.58 -9.94 2.04
C PHE A 206 -0.30 -10.14 0.80
N VAL A 207 -0.92 -9.05 0.34
CA VAL A 207 -1.78 -9.06 -0.86
C VAL A 207 -0.94 -9.37 -2.09
N LEU A 208 0.19 -8.66 -2.28
CA LEU A 208 1.11 -8.92 -3.39
C LEU A 208 1.61 -10.36 -3.40
N SER A 209 2.05 -10.88 -2.24
CA SER A 209 2.58 -12.26 -2.16
C SER A 209 1.51 -13.30 -2.45
N SER A 210 0.28 -13.08 -2.00
CA SER A 210 -0.87 -13.95 -2.30
C SER A 210 -1.16 -13.99 -3.80
N ARG A 211 -1.17 -12.82 -4.46
CA ARG A 211 -1.33 -12.71 -5.92
C ARG A 211 -0.19 -13.37 -6.67
N ALA A 212 1.05 -13.11 -6.28
CA ALA A 212 2.24 -13.71 -6.88
C ALA A 212 2.21 -15.24 -6.80
N ARG A 213 1.77 -15.80 -5.67
CA ARG A 213 1.61 -17.24 -5.49
C ARG A 213 0.50 -17.80 -6.38
N ARG A 214 -0.67 -17.13 -6.45
CA ARG A 214 -1.78 -17.55 -7.32
C ARG A 214 -1.41 -17.50 -8.80
N ALA A 215 -0.57 -16.54 -9.19
CA ALA A 215 -0.03 -16.40 -10.53
C ALA A 215 1.12 -17.39 -10.84
N GLY A 216 1.55 -18.21 -9.88
CA GLY A 216 2.64 -19.17 -10.07
C GLY A 216 4.04 -18.55 -10.13
N ILE A 217 4.18 -17.26 -9.81
CA ILE A 217 5.46 -16.54 -9.86
C ILE A 217 6.39 -16.93 -8.70
N ILE A 218 5.82 -17.23 -7.53
CA ILE A 218 6.56 -17.64 -6.34
C ILE A 218 6.10 -19.01 -5.84
N SER A 219 7.05 -19.79 -5.31
CA SER A 219 6.75 -21.08 -4.68
C SER A 219 6.00 -20.89 -3.35
N ARG A 220 5.40 -21.97 -2.84
CA ARG A 220 4.73 -21.97 -1.53
C ARG A 220 5.70 -21.63 -0.40
N GLU A 221 6.93 -22.09 -0.48
CA GLU A 221 7.97 -21.84 0.54
C GLU A 221 8.34 -20.35 0.61
N VAL A 222 8.57 -19.72 -0.55
CA VAL A 222 8.84 -18.28 -0.64
C VAL A 222 7.65 -17.48 -0.11
N TYR A 223 6.42 -17.89 -0.46
CA TYR A 223 5.22 -17.25 0.07
C TYR A 223 5.14 -17.33 1.60
N LEU A 224 5.44 -18.48 2.20
CA LEU A 224 5.45 -18.65 3.66
C LEU A 224 6.56 -17.82 4.32
N LEU A 225 7.75 -17.76 3.73
CA LEU A 225 8.85 -16.91 4.20
C LEU A 225 8.45 -15.43 4.19
N VAL A 226 7.91 -14.91 3.08
CA VAL A 226 7.50 -13.51 2.98
C VAL A 226 6.38 -13.18 3.97
N LEU A 227 5.41 -14.09 4.12
CA LEU A 227 4.32 -13.93 5.08
C LEU A 227 4.87 -13.84 6.51
N SER A 228 5.70 -14.80 6.94
CA SER A 228 6.27 -14.83 8.29
C SER A 228 7.18 -13.62 8.58
N VAL A 229 8.04 -13.22 7.64
CA VAL A 229 8.92 -12.05 7.78
C VAL A 229 8.10 -10.76 7.89
N THR A 230 7.06 -10.61 7.06
CA THR A 230 6.18 -9.43 7.12
C THR A 230 5.46 -9.37 8.47
N THR A 231 4.91 -10.49 8.95
CA THR A 231 4.26 -10.55 10.28
C THR A 231 5.22 -10.20 11.42
N LEU A 232 6.43 -10.77 11.43
CA LEU A 232 7.44 -10.45 12.44
C LEU A 232 7.88 -8.97 12.37
N SER A 233 8.00 -8.41 11.16
CA SER A 233 8.29 -6.99 10.96
C SER A 233 7.19 -6.09 11.53
N LEU A 234 5.92 -6.47 11.34
CA LEU A 234 4.78 -5.72 11.89
C LEU A 234 4.75 -5.77 13.42
N LEU A 235 5.10 -6.91 14.03
CA LEU A 235 5.22 -7.05 15.49
C LEU A 235 6.37 -6.21 16.06
N LEU A 236 7.48 -6.06 15.32
CA LEU A 236 8.64 -5.26 15.73
C LEU A 236 8.42 -3.74 15.59
N ALA A 237 7.53 -3.31 14.70
CA ALA A 237 7.30 -1.90 14.41
C ALA A 237 6.89 -1.02 15.61
N PRO A 238 5.92 -1.39 16.47
CA PRO A 238 5.57 -0.58 17.64
C PRO A 238 6.74 -0.46 18.62
N VAL A 239 7.58 -1.49 18.74
CA VAL A 239 8.80 -1.45 19.55
C VAL A 239 9.80 -0.45 18.98
N LEU A 240 10.04 -0.50 17.66
CA LEU A 240 10.93 0.42 16.97
C LEU A 240 10.46 1.88 17.10
N TRP A 241 9.15 2.11 16.99
CA TRP A 241 8.54 3.43 17.19
C TRP A 241 8.75 3.95 18.61
N ARG A 242 8.47 3.13 19.63
CA ARG A 242 8.70 3.49 21.05
C ARG A 242 10.17 3.83 21.33
N ILE A 243 11.11 3.07 20.77
CA ILE A 243 12.54 3.35 20.93
C ILE A 243 12.92 4.68 20.27
N SER A 244 12.40 4.95 19.06
CA SER A 244 12.69 6.18 18.33
C SER A 244 12.17 7.42 19.04
N THR A 245 10.99 7.35 19.65
CA THR A 245 10.39 8.49 20.37
C THR A 245 11.01 8.67 21.75
N HIS A 246 11.25 7.60 22.51
CA HIS A 246 11.80 7.69 23.87
C HIS A 246 13.23 8.27 23.89
N LYS A 247 14.03 8.04 22.86
CA LYS A 247 15.43 8.50 22.80
C LYS A 247 15.59 10.01 22.55
N TRP A 248 14.52 10.72 22.17
CA TRP A 248 14.59 12.12 21.72
C TRP A 248 13.45 13.03 22.21
N VAL A 249 12.55 12.55 23.07
CA VAL A 249 11.61 13.42 23.79
C VAL A 249 12.38 14.20 24.87
N HIS A 250 12.55 15.50 24.66
CA HIS A 250 12.94 16.43 25.72
C HIS A 250 11.92 16.32 26.89
N PRO A 251 12.35 16.36 28.16
CA PRO A 251 11.46 16.20 29.32
C PRO A 251 10.28 17.18 29.41
N GLY A 252 10.26 18.26 28.60
CA GLY A 252 9.27 19.34 28.66
C GLY A 252 7.89 19.05 28.06
N GLN A 253 7.69 17.98 27.29
CA GLN A 253 6.39 17.66 26.66
C GLN A 253 5.67 16.43 27.26
N ARG A 254 6.09 15.94 28.44
CA ARG A 254 5.42 14.83 29.13
C ARG A 254 4.02 15.16 29.69
N LYS A 255 3.58 16.43 29.67
CA LYS A 255 2.35 16.87 30.37
C LYS A 255 1.06 16.86 29.54
N THR A 256 1.10 16.52 28.25
CA THR A 256 -0.09 16.60 27.37
C THR A 256 -0.62 15.26 26.86
N ILE A 257 -0.11 14.13 27.40
CA ILE A 257 -0.56 12.77 27.02
C ILE A 257 -0.96 11.94 28.25
N THR A 258 -1.66 12.57 29.19
CA THR A 258 -2.47 11.87 30.21
C THR A 258 -3.91 12.27 30.03
#